data_AF-A0AB34K397-F1
#
_entry.id   AF-A0AB34K397-F1
#
_cell.length_a   1.000
_cell.length_b   1.000
_cell.length_c   1.000
_cell.angle_alpha   90.00
_cell.angle_beta   90.00
_cell.angle_gamma   90.00
#
_symmetry.space_group_name_H-M   'P 1'
#
loop_
_entity.id
_entity.type
_entity.pdbx_description
1 polymer ?
#
loop_
_entity_poly.entity_id
_entity_poly.type
_entity_poly.pdbx_seq_one_letter_code
_entity_poly.pdbx_strand_id
1 'polypeptide(L)'
;MRFAMDAKRKACETTSEEGEGKRVRCAPSKNLNGAFLHFPTAKEVYDHIRQITLPGGEFVVRNFVCVIENISPEASLVETELFPRGALEYYTAKNMGWDYTQEQCDMWQESKPPTIPSGDYREGMQAKIANVIDCLRTEPLSKRAVIPIPFNSEGSQAADWKDQGQNKCCRELHLYLEDGMLKCTGIVRMQNANIFVKNIHFFATLLQHVAKELDVELGEYTHWITNLCHDRSATCC
;
A
#
# COMPACT_ATOMS: atom_id res chain seq x y z
N MET A 1 19.48 49.39 23.31
CA MET A 1 18.82 49.78 22.05
C MET A 1 17.59 48.91 21.86
N ARG A 2 16.40 49.51 21.99
CA ARG A 2 15.11 48.89 21.65
C ARG A 2 14.95 48.97 20.13
N PHE A 3 14.56 47.88 19.50
CA PHE A 3 13.87 47.95 18.20
C PHE A 3 12.58 47.16 18.31
N ALA A 4 11.49 47.92 18.41
CA ALA A 4 10.15 47.47 18.09
C ALA A 4 10.03 47.42 16.57
N MET A 5 9.45 46.36 16.04
CA MET A 5 8.79 46.39 14.74
C MET A 5 7.43 45.71 14.87
N ASP A 6 6.43 46.57 14.99
CA ASP A 6 5.04 46.30 14.64
C ASP A 6 4.97 45.84 13.18
N ALA A 7 4.42 44.65 12.96
CA ALA A 7 3.85 44.27 11.69
C ALA A 7 2.44 43.73 11.94
N LYS A 8 1.46 44.59 11.65
CA LYS A 8 0.02 44.34 11.65
C LYS A 8 -0.30 43.00 10.97
N ARG A 9 -0.68 42.00 11.77
CA ARG A 9 -1.36 40.80 11.27
C ARG A 9 -2.82 41.18 11.01
N LYS A 10 -3.15 41.41 9.74
CA LYS A 10 -4.53 41.52 9.26
C LYS A 10 -5.24 40.21 9.65
N ALA A 11 -6.32 40.32 10.41
CA ALA A 11 -7.21 39.22 10.70
C ALA A 11 -7.69 38.61 9.38
N CYS A 12 -7.44 37.31 9.21
CA CYS A 12 -8.08 36.53 8.18
C CYS A 12 -9.54 36.39 8.61
N GLU A 13 -10.44 37.09 7.91
CA GLU A 13 -11.88 36.91 8.05
C GLU A 13 -12.20 35.45 7.70
N THR A 14 -12.51 34.66 8.71
CA THR A 14 -13.15 33.36 8.55
C THR A 14 -14.63 33.62 8.27
N THR A 15 -15.01 33.57 7.01
CA THR A 15 -16.39 33.34 6.61
C THR A 15 -16.77 31.93 7.05
N SER A 16 -17.68 31.87 8.02
CA SER A 16 -18.36 30.66 8.46
C SER A 16 -19.32 30.21 7.35
N GLU A 17 -18.90 29.23 6.55
CA GLU A 17 -19.82 28.42 5.76
C GLU A 17 -20.34 27.29 6.65
N GLU A 18 -21.51 27.54 7.25
CA GLU A 18 -22.35 26.53 7.87
C GLU A 18 -23.23 25.92 6.76
N GLY A 19 -23.16 24.60 6.54
CA GLY A 19 -24.25 23.88 5.86
C GLY A 19 -23.91 22.79 4.83
N GLU A 20 -22.66 22.54 4.47
CA GLU A 20 -22.27 21.37 3.66
C GLU A 20 -21.41 20.44 4.51
N GLY A 21 -21.69 19.13 4.49
CA GLY A 21 -20.83 18.14 5.15
C GLY A 21 -19.38 18.41 4.77
N LYS A 22 -18.51 18.63 5.77
CA LYS A 22 -17.12 19.08 5.56
C LYS A 22 -16.41 18.14 4.59
N ARG A 23 -16.39 18.51 3.32
CA ARG A 23 -15.66 17.77 2.28
C ARG A 23 -14.18 17.84 2.62
N VAL A 24 -13.53 16.69 2.69
CA VAL A 24 -12.12 16.61 3.07
C VAL A 24 -11.28 17.43 2.09
N ARG A 25 -10.49 18.38 2.61
CA ARG A 25 -9.67 19.28 1.80
C ARG A 25 -8.54 18.51 1.13
N CYS A 26 -8.48 18.52 -0.20
CA CYS A 26 -7.41 17.86 -0.94
C CYS A 26 -6.36 18.85 -1.46
N ALA A 27 -5.13 18.38 -1.68
CA ALA A 27 -4.09 19.21 -2.28
C ALA A 27 -4.41 19.45 -3.77
N PRO A 28 -4.29 20.69 -4.28
CA PRO A 28 -4.17 20.87 -5.72
C PRO A 28 -2.81 20.29 -6.14
N SER A 29 -2.80 19.38 -7.11
CA SER A 29 -1.57 18.72 -7.51
C SER A 29 -1.35 18.72 -9.02
N LYS A 30 -0.08 18.49 -9.38
CA LYS A 30 0.34 18.08 -10.72
C LYS A 30 0.96 16.71 -10.58
N ASN A 31 0.11 15.70 -10.55
CA ASN A 31 0.55 14.31 -10.42
C ASN A 31 1.36 13.92 -11.67
N LEU A 32 2.63 13.55 -11.46
CA LEU A 32 3.57 13.17 -12.52
C LEU A 32 3.46 11.70 -12.91
N ASN A 33 2.47 10.98 -12.39
CA ASN A 33 2.18 9.60 -12.75
C ASN A 33 2.03 9.39 -14.26
N GLY A 34 1.69 10.42 -15.04
CA GLY A 34 1.69 10.36 -16.50
C GLY A 34 3.04 9.98 -17.16
N ALA A 35 4.16 9.99 -16.41
CA ALA A 35 5.45 9.49 -16.89
C ALA A 35 5.64 7.97 -16.70
N PHE A 36 4.81 7.31 -15.90
CA PHE A 36 4.88 5.88 -15.64
C PHE A 36 3.92 5.09 -16.55
N LEU A 37 4.06 3.76 -16.56
CA LEU A 37 3.10 2.89 -17.23
C LEU A 37 1.79 2.87 -16.45
N HIS A 38 0.67 3.04 -17.15
CA HIS A 38 -0.68 2.96 -16.59
C HIS A 38 -1.33 1.64 -16.97
N PHE A 39 -1.96 1.02 -15.99
CA PHE A 39 -2.73 -0.20 -16.15
C PHE A 39 -4.13 0.01 -15.57
N PRO A 40 -5.20 -0.38 -16.28
CA PRO A 40 -6.55 -0.21 -15.77
C PRO A 40 -6.79 -0.90 -14.43
N THR A 41 -6.29 -2.12 -14.26
CA THR A 41 -6.47 -2.93 -13.06
C THR A 41 -5.21 -3.69 -12.67
N ALA A 42 -5.23 -4.40 -11.53
CA ALA A 42 -4.13 -5.25 -11.12
C ALA A 42 -3.93 -6.45 -12.08
N LYS A 43 -4.96 -6.85 -12.84
CA LYS A 43 -4.85 -7.97 -13.80
C LYS A 43 -3.85 -7.66 -14.90
N GLU A 44 -3.92 -6.47 -15.50
CA GLU A 44 -3.00 -6.09 -16.57
C GLU A 44 -1.57 -5.90 -16.03
N VAL A 45 -1.41 -5.41 -14.80
CA VAL A 45 -0.10 -5.38 -14.14
C VAL A 45 0.43 -6.81 -13.97
N TYR A 46 -0.37 -7.73 -13.44
CA TYR A 46 0.02 -9.11 -13.24
C TYR A 46 0.49 -9.77 -14.55
N ASP A 47 -0.29 -9.64 -15.62
CA ASP A 47 0.08 -10.19 -16.93
C ASP A 47 1.38 -9.57 -17.45
N HIS A 48 1.51 -8.25 -17.33
CA HIS A 48 2.71 -7.53 -17.77
C HIS A 48 3.96 -7.96 -17.00
N ILE A 49 3.91 -8.00 -15.67
CA ILE A 49 5.06 -8.37 -14.85
C ILE A 49 5.44 -9.84 -15.05
N ARG A 50 4.46 -10.73 -15.28
CA ARG A 50 4.72 -12.13 -15.63
C ARG A 50 5.45 -12.23 -16.97
N GLN A 51 5.03 -11.44 -17.97
CA GLN A 51 5.64 -11.40 -19.30
C GLN A 51 7.08 -10.90 -19.27
N ILE A 52 7.35 -9.76 -18.64
CA ILE A 52 8.70 -9.15 -18.64
C ILE A 52 9.68 -9.92 -17.75
N THR A 53 9.20 -10.79 -16.87
CA THR A 53 10.04 -11.65 -16.02
C THR A 53 10.16 -13.09 -16.52
N LEU A 54 9.55 -13.44 -17.67
CA LEU A 54 9.53 -14.81 -18.21
C LEU A 54 10.86 -15.57 -18.21
N PRO A 55 12.04 -14.94 -18.39
CA PRO A 55 13.31 -15.68 -18.33
C PRO A 55 13.51 -16.48 -17.02
N GLY A 56 12.90 -16.06 -15.91
CA GLY A 56 12.94 -16.80 -14.64
C GLY A 56 14.34 -16.90 -14.02
N GLY A 57 14.49 -17.79 -13.03
CA GLY A 57 15.76 -17.97 -12.32
C GLY A 57 16.25 -16.68 -11.67
N GLU A 58 17.54 -16.36 -11.87
CA GLU A 58 18.18 -15.15 -11.35
C GLU A 58 17.89 -13.87 -12.17
N PHE A 59 17.03 -13.93 -13.19
CA PHE A 59 16.68 -12.76 -13.97
C PHE A 59 15.83 -11.78 -13.13
N VAL A 60 16.28 -10.53 -13.05
CA VAL A 60 15.63 -9.48 -12.26
C VAL A 60 15.42 -8.24 -13.12
N VAL A 61 14.19 -7.76 -13.18
CA VAL A 61 13.86 -6.42 -13.68
C VAL A 61 14.05 -5.43 -12.52
N ARG A 62 14.86 -4.40 -12.74
CA ARG A 62 15.18 -3.39 -11.71
C ARG A 62 14.31 -2.14 -11.90
N ASN A 63 13.83 -1.59 -10.78
CA ASN A 63 13.13 -0.30 -10.72
C ASN A 63 11.91 -0.21 -11.65
N PHE A 64 11.07 -1.24 -11.64
CA PHE A 64 9.79 -1.20 -12.33
C PHE A 64 8.80 -0.33 -11.54
N VAL A 65 8.19 0.65 -12.21
CA VAL A 65 7.17 1.54 -11.63
C VAL A 65 5.98 1.57 -12.56
N CYS A 66 4.79 1.39 -11.99
CA CYS A 66 3.52 1.49 -12.71
C CYS A 66 2.43 2.10 -11.84
N VAL A 67 1.33 2.48 -12.50
CA VAL A 67 0.13 3.03 -11.89
C VAL A 67 -1.02 2.08 -12.19
N ILE A 68 -1.78 1.75 -11.16
CA ILE A 68 -3.05 1.01 -11.25
C ILE A 68 -4.15 2.04 -11.08
N GLU A 69 -4.90 2.29 -12.16
CA GLU A 69 -5.94 3.32 -12.21
C GLU A 69 -7.11 2.98 -11.28
N ASN A 70 -7.58 1.74 -11.34
CA ASN A 70 -8.60 1.21 -10.44
C ASN A 70 -8.00 0.13 -9.53
N ILE A 71 -7.71 0.52 -8.29
CA ILE A 71 -7.19 -0.37 -7.24
C ILE A 71 -8.30 -0.85 -6.28
N SER A 72 -9.57 -0.83 -6.69
CA SER A 72 -10.63 -1.40 -5.85
C SER A 72 -10.36 -2.89 -5.54
N PRO A 73 -10.87 -3.44 -4.43
CA PRO A 73 -10.71 -4.85 -4.12
C PRO A 73 -11.15 -5.77 -5.27
N GLU A 74 -12.26 -5.43 -5.95
CA GLU A 74 -12.79 -6.18 -7.08
C GLU A 74 -11.87 -6.12 -8.31
N ALA A 75 -11.35 -4.93 -8.63
CA ALA A 75 -10.38 -4.75 -9.73
C ALA A 75 -9.00 -5.35 -9.41
N SER A 76 -8.71 -5.58 -8.13
CA SER A 76 -7.46 -6.15 -7.64
C SER A 76 -7.55 -7.66 -7.36
N LEU A 77 -8.73 -8.26 -7.55
CA LEU A 77 -8.96 -9.68 -7.35
C LEU A 77 -8.51 -10.47 -8.58
N VAL A 78 -7.26 -10.94 -8.55
CA VAL A 78 -6.67 -11.76 -9.60
C VAL A 78 -6.44 -13.17 -9.07
N GLU A 79 -7.31 -14.10 -9.47
CA GLU A 79 -7.22 -15.49 -9.03
C GLU A 79 -6.15 -16.24 -9.83
N THR A 80 -5.37 -17.07 -9.13
CA THR A 80 -4.37 -17.97 -9.72
C THR A 80 -4.47 -19.34 -9.06
N GLU A 81 -3.83 -20.35 -9.63
CA GLU A 81 -3.77 -21.68 -9.01
C GLU A 81 -3.15 -21.62 -7.59
N LEU A 82 -2.12 -20.79 -7.41
CA LEU A 82 -1.45 -20.61 -6.11
C LEU A 82 -2.28 -19.77 -5.13
N PHE A 83 -3.09 -18.84 -5.65
CA PHE A 83 -3.91 -17.92 -4.87
C PHE A 83 -5.33 -17.86 -5.44
N PRO A 84 -6.16 -18.88 -5.15
CA PRO A 84 -7.60 -18.78 -5.40
C PRO A 84 -8.20 -17.70 -4.49
N ARG A 85 -9.41 -17.21 -4.82
CA ARG A 85 -10.10 -16.17 -4.03
C ARG A 85 -10.10 -16.42 -2.52
N GLY A 86 -10.47 -17.63 -2.10
CA GLY A 86 -10.52 -17.97 -0.66
C GLY A 86 -9.18 -17.79 0.05
N ALA A 87 -8.06 -18.07 -0.63
CA ALA A 87 -6.74 -17.81 -0.09
C ALA A 87 -6.45 -16.30 0.00
N LEU A 88 -6.78 -15.53 -1.04
CA LEU A 88 -6.60 -14.08 -1.06
C LEU A 88 -7.37 -13.39 0.07
N GLU A 89 -8.64 -13.75 0.25
CA GLU A 89 -9.51 -13.27 1.32
C GLU A 89 -8.94 -13.63 2.70
N TYR A 90 -8.53 -14.88 2.91
CA TYR A 90 -7.93 -15.34 4.16
C TYR A 90 -6.65 -14.56 4.50
N TYR A 91 -5.69 -14.46 3.58
CA TYR A 91 -4.43 -13.75 3.83
C TYR A 91 -4.65 -12.26 4.08
N THR A 92 -5.66 -11.67 3.44
CA THR A 92 -6.05 -10.27 3.64
C THR A 92 -6.65 -10.06 5.01
N ALA A 93 -7.66 -10.85 5.40
CA ALA A 93 -8.27 -10.79 6.73
C ALA A 93 -7.20 -10.97 7.82
N LYS A 94 -6.34 -11.98 7.65
CA LYS A 94 -5.20 -12.23 8.53
C LYS A 94 -4.31 -11.00 8.68
N ASN A 95 -3.87 -10.38 7.58
CA ASN A 95 -3.00 -9.20 7.62
C ASN A 95 -3.68 -7.93 8.15
N MET A 96 -4.99 -7.78 7.94
CA MET A 96 -5.79 -6.69 8.50
C MET A 96 -6.07 -6.87 10.00
N GLY A 97 -5.80 -8.06 10.56
CA GLY A 97 -6.20 -8.40 11.93
C GLY A 97 -7.71 -8.52 12.07
N TRP A 98 -8.41 -8.91 11.00
CA TRP A 98 -9.84 -9.19 11.00
C TRP A 98 -10.10 -10.66 11.34
N ASP A 99 -11.35 -10.95 11.70
CA ASP A 99 -11.79 -12.30 12.02
C ASP A 99 -11.72 -13.24 10.81
N TYR A 100 -11.32 -14.47 11.05
CA TYR A 100 -11.34 -15.59 10.11
C TYR A 100 -11.61 -16.89 10.88
N THR A 101 -12.18 -17.90 10.22
CA THR A 101 -12.53 -19.17 10.86
C THR A 101 -11.32 -20.10 11.00
N GLN A 102 -11.38 -21.05 11.93
CA GLN A 102 -10.36 -22.09 12.05
C GLN A 102 -10.30 -22.94 10.77
N GLU A 103 -11.43 -23.23 10.13
CA GLU A 103 -11.48 -23.95 8.85
C GLU A 103 -10.71 -23.21 7.74
N GLN A 104 -10.86 -21.88 7.65
CA GLN A 104 -10.07 -21.07 6.70
C GLN A 104 -8.58 -21.11 7.05
N CYS A 105 -8.24 -21.10 8.34
CA CYS A 105 -6.86 -21.23 8.81
C CYS A 105 -6.28 -22.58 8.38
N ASP A 106 -6.94 -23.69 8.68
CA ASP A 106 -6.46 -25.04 8.37
C ASP A 106 -6.31 -25.24 6.84
N MET A 107 -7.26 -24.70 6.06
CA MET A 107 -7.27 -24.81 4.60
C MET A 107 -6.12 -24.04 3.93
N TRP A 108 -5.83 -22.82 4.39
CA TRP A 108 -4.94 -21.90 3.68
C TRP A 108 -3.59 -21.68 4.35
N GLN A 109 -3.43 -22.05 5.63
CA GLN A 109 -2.16 -21.93 6.36
C GLN A 109 -1.25 -23.16 6.17
N GLU A 110 -1.80 -24.34 5.88
CA GLU A 110 -1.04 -25.61 5.83
C GLU A 110 -0.71 -26.15 4.42
N SER A 111 -1.04 -25.42 3.34
CA SER A 111 -0.71 -25.87 1.98
C SER A 111 0.74 -25.52 1.57
N LYS A 112 1.54 -26.59 1.48
CA LYS A 112 2.94 -26.72 1.01
C LYS A 112 3.33 -25.88 -0.22
N PRO A 113 4.62 -25.51 -0.39
CA PRO A 113 5.77 -25.79 0.47
C PRO A 113 5.82 -24.80 1.64
N PRO A 114 6.64 -25.02 2.69
CA PRO A 114 6.68 -24.14 3.87
C PRO A 114 6.97 -22.73 3.40
N THR A 115 5.92 -21.92 3.27
CA THR A 115 6.10 -20.53 2.93
C THR A 115 6.67 -19.90 4.18
N ILE A 116 7.97 -19.68 4.15
CA ILE A 116 8.68 -18.64 4.87
C ILE A 116 7.69 -17.52 5.25
N PRO A 117 7.71 -16.95 6.48
CA PRO A 117 6.80 -15.89 6.97
C PRO A 117 6.69 -14.61 6.09
N SER A 118 7.29 -14.61 4.91
CA SER A 118 7.16 -13.65 3.81
C SER A 118 5.68 -13.30 3.51
N GLY A 119 5.32 -12.07 3.88
CA GLY A 119 3.99 -11.49 3.63
C GLY A 119 3.01 -11.55 4.80
N ASP A 120 3.45 -11.93 6.00
CA ASP A 120 2.73 -11.62 7.25
C ASP A 120 2.99 -10.16 7.65
N TYR A 121 2.00 -9.29 7.50
CA TYR A 121 2.09 -7.86 7.78
C TYR A 121 1.40 -7.44 9.09
N ARG A 122 0.95 -8.41 9.90
CA ARG A 122 0.04 -8.19 11.03
C ARG A 122 0.57 -7.24 12.10
N GLU A 123 1.88 -7.27 12.32
CA GLU A 123 2.50 -6.59 13.45
C GLU A 123 2.22 -5.08 13.42
N GLY A 124 1.43 -4.61 14.39
CA GLY A 124 1.05 -3.21 14.53
C GLY A 124 0.13 -2.67 13.42
N MET A 125 -0.39 -3.51 12.51
CA MET A 125 -1.11 -3.03 11.31
C MET A 125 -2.32 -2.15 11.65
N GLN A 126 -3.16 -2.57 12.59
CA GLN A 126 -4.33 -1.80 13.02
C GLN A 126 -3.94 -0.42 13.56
N ALA A 127 -2.88 -0.33 14.37
CA ALA A 127 -2.38 0.94 14.90
C ALA A 127 -1.81 1.85 13.78
N LYS A 128 -1.13 1.27 12.79
CA LYS A 128 -0.63 2.03 11.61
C LYS A 128 -1.78 2.60 10.78
N ILE A 129 -2.80 1.78 10.52
CA ILE A 129 -4.01 2.20 9.80
C ILE A 129 -4.70 3.35 10.55
N ALA A 130 -4.91 3.18 11.86
CA ALA A 130 -5.51 4.21 12.71
C ALA A 130 -4.70 5.52 12.69
N ASN A 131 -3.37 5.44 12.77
CA ASN A 131 -2.48 6.60 12.71
C ASN A 131 -2.56 7.34 11.36
N VAL A 132 -2.65 6.62 10.24
CA VAL A 132 -2.82 7.24 8.93
C VAL A 132 -4.20 7.89 8.78
N ILE A 133 -5.26 7.23 9.24
CA ILE A 133 -6.61 7.79 9.24
C ILE A 133 -6.63 9.08 10.08
N ASP A 134 -6.09 9.04 11.30
CA ASP A 134 -6.00 10.22 12.16
C ASP A 134 -5.21 11.36 11.49
N CYS A 135 -4.05 11.04 10.90
CA CYS A 135 -3.20 12.01 10.20
C CYS A 135 -3.94 12.67 9.03
N LEU A 136 -4.60 11.90 8.15
CA LEU A 136 -5.30 12.44 6.99
C LEU A 136 -6.61 13.13 7.35
N ARG A 137 -7.26 12.74 8.44
CA ARG A 137 -8.47 13.39 8.95
C ARG A 137 -8.15 14.76 9.58
N THR A 138 -7.06 14.84 10.35
CA THR A 138 -6.65 16.06 11.06
C THR A 138 -5.80 17.00 10.21
N GLU A 139 -4.93 16.44 9.37
CA GLU A 139 -4.07 17.13 8.43
C GLU A 139 -4.20 16.55 7.01
N PRO A 140 -5.28 16.85 6.28
CA PRO A 140 -5.54 16.29 4.94
C PRO A 140 -4.45 16.50 3.88
N LEU A 141 -3.59 17.51 4.07
CA LEU A 141 -2.47 17.83 3.17
C LEU A 141 -1.13 17.29 3.68
N SER A 142 -1.17 16.42 4.71
CA SER A 142 0.02 15.85 5.31
C SER A 142 0.78 14.97 4.32
N LYS A 143 2.09 15.09 4.34
CA LYS A 143 3.04 14.23 3.60
C LYS A 143 3.61 13.13 4.50
N ARG A 144 3.01 12.93 5.69
CA ARG A 144 3.50 12.05 6.76
C ARG A 144 2.61 10.84 7.00
N ALA A 145 1.51 10.72 6.25
CA ALA A 145 0.61 9.58 6.30
C ALA A 145 1.25 8.35 5.63
N VAL A 146 2.05 7.61 6.41
CA VAL A 146 2.84 6.47 5.92
C VAL A 146 2.60 5.24 6.80
N ILE A 147 2.43 4.08 6.18
CA ILE A 147 2.43 2.76 6.83
C ILE A 147 3.80 2.11 6.58
N PRO A 148 4.73 2.13 7.54
CA PRO A 148 6.02 1.45 7.43
C PRO A 148 5.91 -0.06 7.73
N ILE A 149 6.73 -0.85 7.06
CA ILE A 149 6.80 -2.31 7.17
C ILE A 149 8.28 -2.76 7.05
N PRO A 150 8.80 -3.59 7.96
CA PRO A 150 8.21 -4.12 9.19
C PRO A 150 8.27 -3.12 10.37
N PHE A 151 8.96 -2.00 10.19
CA PHE A 151 9.39 -1.15 11.30
C PHE A 151 8.23 -0.50 12.05
N ASN A 152 8.04 -0.92 13.30
CA ASN A 152 7.04 -0.36 14.22
C ASN A 152 7.68 0.62 15.21
N SER A 153 8.80 0.21 15.79
CA SER A 153 9.54 0.91 16.84
C SER A 153 11.06 0.95 16.60
N GLU A 154 11.53 0.19 15.62
CA GLU A 154 12.94 0.00 15.31
C GLU A 154 13.27 0.67 13.98
N GLY A 155 14.34 1.48 13.95
CA GLY A 155 14.82 2.09 12.71
C GLY A 155 15.71 1.15 11.90
N SER A 156 16.14 1.61 10.72
CA SER A 156 17.03 0.85 9.82
C SER A 156 18.36 0.42 10.47
N GLN A 157 18.80 1.10 11.52
CA GLN A 157 19.99 0.74 12.29
C GLN A 157 19.87 -0.63 12.98
N ALA A 158 18.66 -1.02 13.40
CA ALA A 158 18.40 -2.27 14.10
C ALA A 158 17.97 -3.40 13.15
N ALA A 159 17.92 -3.12 11.83
CA ALA A 159 17.47 -4.10 10.85
C ALA A 159 18.48 -5.25 10.73
N ASP A 160 18.05 -6.48 11.05
CA ASP A 160 18.82 -7.70 10.83
C ASP A 160 18.38 -8.34 9.51
N TRP A 161 19.24 -8.30 8.49
CA TRP A 161 18.97 -8.91 7.18
C TRP A 161 18.85 -10.44 7.25
N LYS A 162 19.28 -11.08 8.35
CA LYS A 162 19.11 -12.51 8.58
C LYS A 162 17.74 -12.85 9.17
N ASP A 163 17.04 -11.87 9.75
CA ASP A 163 15.68 -12.06 10.23
C ASP A 163 14.71 -12.04 9.04
N GLN A 164 14.19 -13.22 8.70
CA GLN A 164 13.20 -13.37 7.63
C GLN A 164 11.88 -12.65 7.93
N GLY A 165 11.57 -12.40 9.21
CA GLY A 165 10.48 -11.53 9.64
C GLY A 165 10.71 -10.09 9.20
N GLN A 166 11.95 -9.60 9.19
CA GLN A 166 12.27 -8.24 8.75
C GLN A 166 12.44 -8.09 7.24
N ASN A 167 12.57 -9.22 6.54
CA ASN A 167 12.71 -9.29 5.09
C ASN A 167 11.36 -9.19 4.35
N LYS A 168 10.42 -8.36 4.82
CA LYS A 168 9.16 -8.14 4.10
C LYS A 168 9.38 -7.45 2.74
N CYS A 169 8.55 -7.78 1.75
CA CYS A 169 8.63 -7.25 0.39
C CYS A 169 8.20 -5.79 0.34
N CYS A 170 7.01 -5.49 0.85
CA CYS A 170 6.54 -4.12 1.03
C CYS A 170 7.34 -3.44 2.14
N ARG A 171 7.75 -2.20 1.90
CA ARG A 171 8.46 -1.38 2.88
C ARG A 171 7.61 -0.24 3.38
N GLU A 172 6.91 0.44 2.48
CA GLU A 172 6.15 1.62 2.84
C GLU A 172 4.91 1.74 1.94
N LEU A 173 3.80 2.18 2.53
CA LEU A 173 2.65 2.70 1.79
C LEU A 173 2.51 4.17 2.16
N HIS A 174 2.59 5.05 1.17
CA HIS A 174 2.47 6.50 1.32
C HIS A 174 1.07 6.90 0.87
N LEU A 175 0.21 7.29 1.81
CA LEU A 175 -1.18 7.63 1.55
C LEU A 175 -1.33 9.15 1.53
N TYR A 176 -2.12 9.66 0.60
CA TYR A 176 -2.34 11.09 0.44
C TYR A 176 -3.69 11.37 -0.21
N LEU A 177 -4.24 12.55 0.08
CA LEU A 177 -5.51 13.02 -0.44
C LEU A 177 -5.29 14.01 -1.56
N GLU A 178 -5.82 13.68 -2.73
CA GLU A 178 -5.60 14.42 -3.97
C GLU A 178 -6.84 14.29 -4.85
N ASP A 179 -7.28 15.39 -5.46
CA ASP A 179 -8.47 15.44 -6.32
C ASP A 179 -9.77 14.92 -5.68
N GLY A 180 -9.89 14.98 -4.35
CA GLY A 180 -11.05 14.44 -3.63
C GLY A 180 -10.97 12.94 -3.35
N MET A 181 -9.86 12.29 -3.69
CA MET A 181 -9.65 10.86 -3.60
C MET A 181 -8.47 10.50 -2.67
N LEU A 182 -8.54 9.34 -2.04
CA LEU A 182 -7.39 8.70 -1.40
C LEU A 182 -6.54 8.02 -2.47
N LYS A 183 -5.29 8.47 -2.64
CA LYS A 183 -4.29 7.83 -3.50
C LYS A 183 -3.18 7.24 -2.65
N CYS A 184 -2.41 6.31 -3.22
CA CYS A 184 -1.31 5.68 -2.50
C CYS A 184 -0.12 5.36 -3.42
N THR A 185 1.09 5.55 -2.91
CA THR A 185 2.32 5.00 -3.50
C THR A 185 2.86 3.89 -2.59
N GLY A 186 2.98 2.67 -3.12
CA GLY A 186 3.62 1.56 -2.43
C GLY A 186 5.06 1.37 -2.87
N ILE A 187 5.98 1.27 -1.91
CA ILE A 187 7.39 0.99 -2.15
C ILE A 187 7.68 -0.46 -1.75
N VAL A 188 8.08 -1.25 -2.75
CA VAL A 188 8.33 -2.68 -2.63
C VAL A 188 9.79 -2.96 -2.96
N ARG A 189 10.54 -3.45 -1.97
CA ARG A 189 11.96 -3.78 -2.15
C ARG A 189 12.19 -4.97 -3.10
N MET A 190 11.18 -5.82 -3.24
CA MET A 190 11.23 -7.01 -4.07
C MET A 190 9.80 -7.52 -4.28
N GLN A 191 9.44 -7.81 -5.54
CA GLN A 191 8.17 -8.43 -5.88
C GLN A 191 8.44 -9.69 -6.70
N ASN A 192 7.86 -10.80 -6.25
CA ASN A 192 7.74 -12.02 -7.03
C ASN A 192 6.42 -11.95 -7.81
N ALA A 193 6.47 -12.12 -9.13
CA ALA A 193 5.28 -12.02 -9.97
C ALA A 193 4.17 -13.02 -9.56
N ASN A 194 4.51 -14.25 -9.15
CA ASN A 194 3.52 -15.24 -8.67
C ASN A 194 2.80 -14.85 -7.38
N ILE A 195 3.41 -13.99 -6.56
CA ILE A 195 2.87 -13.58 -5.26
C ILE A 195 2.28 -12.17 -5.32
N PHE A 196 2.41 -11.48 -6.46
CA PHE A 196 1.86 -10.13 -6.66
C PHE A 196 0.37 -10.07 -6.31
N VAL A 197 -0.40 -11.04 -6.77
CA VAL A 197 -1.86 -11.11 -6.55
C VAL A 197 -2.23 -11.13 -5.06
N LYS A 198 -1.41 -11.78 -4.22
CA LYS A 198 -1.61 -11.79 -2.75
C LYS A 198 -1.39 -10.41 -2.14
N ASN A 199 -0.30 -9.74 -2.52
CA ASN A 199 0.04 -8.43 -1.96
C ASN A 199 -0.93 -7.35 -2.43
N ILE A 200 -1.26 -7.34 -3.72
CA ILE A 200 -2.07 -6.28 -4.30
C ILE A 200 -3.52 -6.34 -3.81
N HIS A 201 -4.08 -7.53 -3.63
CA HIS A 201 -5.39 -7.71 -3.02
C HIS A 201 -5.42 -7.15 -1.60
N PHE A 202 -4.40 -7.46 -0.78
CA PHE A 202 -4.28 -6.89 0.56
C PHE A 202 -4.19 -5.35 0.54
N PHE A 203 -3.36 -4.78 -0.33
CA PHE A 203 -3.23 -3.32 -0.44
C PHE A 203 -4.55 -2.68 -0.87
N ALA A 204 -5.22 -3.23 -1.88
CA ALA A 204 -6.53 -2.76 -2.34
C ALA A 204 -7.56 -2.74 -1.21
N THR A 205 -7.67 -3.83 -0.44
CA THR A 205 -8.58 -3.90 0.72
C THR A 205 -8.21 -2.89 1.81
N LEU A 206 -6.93 -2.75 2.14
CA LEU A 206 -6.45 -1.78 3.13
C LEU A 206 -6.80 -0.35 2.69
N LEU A 207 -6.49 0.02 1.46
CA LEU A 207 -6.75 1.35 0.92
C LEU A 207 -8.25 1.65 0.85
N GLN A 208 -9.05 0.67 0.43
CA GLN A 208 -10.50 0.81 0.43
C GLN A 208 -11.07 1.00 1.83
N HIS A 209 -10.51 0.33 2.85
CA HIS A 209 -10.88 0.53 4.24
C HIS A 209 -10.55 1.95 4.71
N VAL A 210 -9.33 2.44 4.45
CA VAL A 210 -8.94 3.82 4.79
C VAL A 210 -9.81 4.86 4.07
N ALA A 211 -10.10 4.66 2.78
CA ALA A 211 -10.95 5.58 2.01
C ALA A 211 -12.36 5.68 2.60
N LYS A 212 -12.95 4.54 2.99
CA LYS A 212 -14.26 4.49 3.67
C LYS A 212 -14.24 5.22 5.01
N GLU A 213 -13.21 5.02 5.82
CA GLU A 213 -13.06 5.70 7.12
C GLU A 213 -12.86 7.22 7.00
N LEU A 214 -12.34 7.68 5.87
CA LEU A 214 -12.14 9.10 5.56
C LEU A 214 -13.32 9.72 4.79
N ASP A 215 -14.32 8.93 4.40
CA ASP A 215 -15.46 9.35 3.56
C ASP A 215 -15.00 10.01 2.23
N VAL A 216 -14.06 9.35 1.55
CA VAL A 216 -13.54 9.77 0.25
C VAL A 216 -13.54 8.61 -0.75
N GLU A 217 -13.49 8.94 -2.03
CA GLU A 217 -13.33 7.94 -3.08
C GLU A 217 -11.90 7.37 -3.08
N LEU A 218 -11.76 6.11 -3.48
CA LEU A 218 -10.47 5.49 -3.69
C LEU A 218 -9.97 5.85 -5.09
N GLY A 219 -8.79 6.45 -5.16
CA GLY A 219 -8.12 6.80 -6.42
C GLY A 219 -7.09 5.76 -6.84
N GLU A 220 -6.13 6.20 -7.65
CA GLU A 220 -5.07 5.37 -8.21
C GLU A 220 -4.03 4.92 -7.17
N TYR A 221 -3.34 3.83 -7.50
CA TYR A 221 -2.22 3.28 -6.74
C TYR A 221 -0.96 3.21 -7.59
N THR A 222 0.13 3.79 -7.10
CA THR A 222 1.46 3.69 -7.73
C THR A 222 2.26 2.56 -7.10
N HIS A 223 2.68 1.57 -7.90
CA HIS A 223 3.42 0.41 -7.45
C HIS A 223 4.89 0.51 -7.86
N TRP A 224 5.76 0.83 -6.89
CA TRP A 224 7.20 0.93 -7.11
C TRP A 224 7.90 -0.34 -6.65
N ILE A 225 8.46 -1.08 -7.60
CA ILE A 225 9.21 -2.32 -7.35
C ILE A 225 10.69 -2.10 -7.68
N THR A 226 11.57 -2.26 -6.70
CA THR A 226 13.02 -2.16 -6.95
C THR A 226 13.62 -3.43 -7.55
N ASN A 227 13.12 -4.61 -7.16
CA ASN A 227 13.55 -5.92 -7.68
C ASN A 227 12.35 -6.77 -8.06
N LEU A 228 12.11 -6.97 -9.35
CA LEU A 228 11.01 -7.77 -9.86
C LEU A 228 11.54 -9.07 -10.46
N CYS A 229 11.11 -10.21 -9.92
CA CYS A 229 11.46 -11.54 -10.42
C CYS A 229 10.20 -12.37 -10.76
N HIS A 230 10.40 -13.46 -11.49
CA HIS A 230 9.31 -14.29 -11.97
C HIS A 230 8.65 -15.12 -10.87
N ASP A 231 9.49 -15.81 -10.09
CA ASP A 231 9.09 -16.79 -9.09
C ASP A 231 10.16 -16.90 -7.99
N ARG A 232 10.02 -17.90 -7.12
CA ARG A 232 10.89 -18.10 -5.95
C ARG A 232 12.24 -18.77 -6.28
N SER A 233 12.50 -19.12 -7.53
CA SER A 233 13.79 -19.66 -7.94
C SER A 233 14.91 -18.63 -7.90
N ALA A 234 14.58 -17.33 -7.92
CA ALA A 234 15.55 -16.26 -7.75
C ALA A 234 16.08 -16.20 -6.32
N THR A 235 17.40 -16.20 -6.14
CA THR A 235 18.08 -16.10 -4.83
C THR A 235 17.74 -14.81 -4.07
N CYS A 236 17.24 -13.79 -4.77
CA CYS A 236 16.81 -12.53 -4.17
C CYS A 236 15.45 -12.58 -3.42
N CYS A 237 14.77 -13.73 -3.41
CA CYS A 237 13.47 -13.94 -2.75
C CYS A 237 13.59 -14.18 -1.24
#